data_AF-W4FSR7-F1
#
_entry.id   AF-W4FSR7-F1
#
_cell.length_a   1.000
_cell.length_b   1.000
_cell.length_c   1.000
_cell.angle_alpha   90.00
_cell.angle_beta   90.00
_cell.angle_gamma   90.00
#
_symmetry.space_group_name_H-M   'P 1'
#
loop_
_entity.id
_entity.type
_entity.pdbx_description
1 polymer ?
#
loop_
_entity_poly.entity_id
_entity_poly.type
_entity_poly.pdbx_seq_one_letter_code
_entity_poly.pdbx_strand_id
1 'polypeptide(L)'
;MLARTLKAFRHGATSNVPSYRGMATTVLDKIAYTAHVETTGGREGHAKSTDGGNVDIKLGAAGVNPEQLFAAGYSACFLGALKHVAGKEKVALPDGSKINASIDLGPIPTGFGIGAKLEIHLPGLDKAVADRLVKAADIVCPYYRTRSRTTLSRNSSSRSNQPPPPHFFTPPSTSVYSTTSVKLFLPV
;
A
#
# COMPACT_ATOMS: atom_id res chain seq x y z
N MET A 1 2.36 24.17 -64.73
CA MET A 1 2.70 22.88 -65.37
C MET A 1 3.81 22.24 -64.54
N LEU A 2 3.56 21.04 -63.97
CA LEU A 2 4.52 20.06 -63.40
C LEU A 2 5.41 20.50 -62.21
N ALA A 3 5.82 19.69 -61.24
CA ALA A 3 5.48 18.35 -60.77
C ALA A 3 6.23 18.12 -59.42
N ARG A 4 5.59 17.36 -58.51
CA ARG A 4 6.15 16.37 -57.56
C ARG A 4 7.49 16.63 -56.84
N THR A 5 7.47 16.62 -55.50
CA THR A 5 8.32 15.67 -54.72
C THR A 5 7.78 15.44 -53.30
N LEU A 6 7.57 14.16 -52.95
CA LEU A 6 7.39 13.65 -51.60
C LEU A 6 8.71 13.73 -50.84
N LYS A 7 8.70 14.23 -49.60
CA LYS A 7 9.76 13.94 -48.62
C LYS A 7 9.13 13.37 -47.36
N ALA A 8 9.28 12.07 -47.21
CA ALA A 8 9.03 11.35 -45.98
C ALA A 8 9.91 11.92 -44.85
N PHE A 9 9.32 12.18 -43.69
CA PHE A 9 10.07 12.37 -42.45
C PHE A 9 9.91 11.09 -41.61
N ARG A 10 10.90 10.21 -41.73
CA ARG A 10 11.10 9.07 -40.84
C ARG A 10 11.75 9.58 -39.54
N HIS A 11 11.05 9.33 -38.44
CA HIS A 11 11.48 8.85 -37.11
C HIS A 11 12.80 9.35 -36.51
N GLY A 12 12.72 9.83 -35.27
CA GLY A 12 13.86 10.02 -34.37
C GLY A 12 13.43 10.26 -32.92
N ALA A 13 12.55 9.42 -32.35
CA ALA A 13 12.29 9.41 -30.91
C ALA A 13 13.24 8.40 -30.25
N THR A 14 14.45 8.83 -29.91
CA THR A 14 15.32 8.08 -29.00
C THR A 14 14.92 8.43 -27.57
N SER A 15 13.93 7.73 -27.01
CA SER A 15 13.70 7.74 -25.57
C SER A 15 14.81 6.92 -24.91
N ASN A 16 15.82 7.63 -24.41
CA ASN A 16 16.89 7.03 -23.64
C ASN A 16 16.36 6.75 -22.22
N VAL A 17 15.62 5.65 -22.06
CA VAL A 17 15.16 5.17 -20.75
C VAL A 17 16.18 4.14 -20.24
N PRO A 18 16.91 4.41 -19.15
CA PRO A 18 17.85 3.44 -18.59
C PRO A 18 17.14 2.14 -18.23
N SER A 19 17.61 1.03 -18.81
CA SER A 19 17.09 -0.31 -18.59
C SER A 19 17.48 -0.79 -17.18
N TYR A 20 16.58 -0.63 -16.21
CA TYR A 20 16.69 -1.25 -14.89
C TYR A 20 16.20 -2.71 -14.96
N ARG A 21 17.04 -3.57 -15.54
CA ARG A 21 16.78 -5.01 -15.68
C ARG A 21 17.07 -5.71 -14.34
N GLY A 22 16.04 -5.98 -13.54
CA GLY A 22 16.15 -6.86 -12.37
C GLY A 22 15.23 -6.58 -11.18
N MET A 23 14.53 -5.45 -11.14
CA MET A 23 13.48 -5.19 -10.14
C MET A 23 12.12 -5.48 -10.77
N ALA A 24 11.27 -6.27 -10.09
CA ALA A 24 9.86 -6.44 -10.46
C ALA A 24 9.11 -5.12 -10.21
N THR A 25 9.45 -4.09 -10.96
CA THR A 25 8.73 -2.84 -11.00
C THR A 25 7.42 -3.13 -11.70
N THR A 26 6.34 -3.32 -10.95
CA THR A 26 4.98 -3.09 -11.42
C THR A 26 4.96 -1.71 -12.07
N VAL A 27 5.02 -1.69 -13.40
CA VAL A 27 4.80 -0.51 -14.22
C VAL A 27 3.29 -0.38 -14.38
N LEU A 28 2.75 0.82 -14.17
CA LEU A 28 1.35 1.08 -14.45
C LEU A 28 1.19 1.27 -15.96
N ASP A 29 0.49 0.36 -16.63
CA ASP A 29 0.23 0.47 -18.08
C ASP A 29 -0.56 1.75 -18.41
N LYS A 30 -1.48 2.12 -17.52
CA LYS A 30 -2.23 3.39 -17.59
C LYS A 30 -2.48 3.92 -16.19
N ILE A 31 -2.19 5.20 -15.98
CA ILE A 31 -2.50 5.91 -14.75
C ILE A 31 -3.97 6.31 -14.78
N ALA A 32 -4.78 5.72 -13.89
CA ALA A 32 -6.19 6.04 -13.76
C ALA A 32 -6.42 7.31 -12.92
N TYR A 33 -5.60 7.53 -11.90
CA TYR A 33 -5.68 8.68 -10.99
C TYR A 33 -4.34 8.88 -10.28
N THR A 34 -3.98 10.14 -10.02
CA THR A 34 -2.83 10.55 -9.22
C THR A 34 -3.32 11.51 -8.14
N ALA A 35 -3.08 11.17 -6.87
CA ALA A 35 -3.34 12.06 -5.74
C ALA A 35 -2.11 12.93 -5.45
N HIS A 36 -2.31 14.21 -5.14
CA HIS A 36 -1.23 15.12 -4.74
C HIS A 36 -1.46 15.68 -3.34
N VAL A 37 -0.50 15.45 -2.44
CA VAL A 37 -0.49 15.98 -1.08
C VAL A 37 0.89 16.56 -0.78
N GLU A 38 0.92 17.80 -0.31
CA GLU A 38 2.09 18.44 0.27
C GLU A 38 2.12 18.18 1.78
N THR A 39 3.29 17.80 2.31
CA THR A 39 3.49 17.60 3.75
C THR A 39 4.68 18.41 4.22
N THR A 40 4.48 19.21 5.26
CA THR A 40 5.54 20.00 5.92
C THR A 40 5.69 19.56 7.37
N GLY A 41 6.86 19.79 7.98
CA GLY A 41 7.10 19.51 9.41
C GLY A 41 7.17 18.03 9.82
N GLY A 42 7.04 17.09 8.88
CA GLY A 42 7.13 15.66 9.16
C GLY A 42 5.99 15.15 10.04
N ARG A 43 6.29 14.30 11.04
CA ARG A 43 5.27 13.64 11.88
C ARG A 43 4.48 14.61 12.78
N GLU A 44 4.99 15.82 13.02
CA GLU A 44 4.36 16.83 13.89
C GLU A 44 3.84 18.04 13.10
N GLY A 45 3.81 17.96 11.78
CA GLY A 45 3.49 19.08 10.91
C GLY A 45 2.07 19.05 10.35
N HIS A 46 1.97 19.17 9.03
CA HIS A 46 0.69 19.33 8.34
C HIS A 46 0.70 18.67 6.96
N ALA A 47 -0.40 18.03 6.58
CA ALA A 47 -0.59 17.46 5.25
C ALA A 47 -1.80 18.10 4.56
N LYS A 48 -1.61 18.58 3.33
CA LYS A 48 -2.63 19.27 2.53
C LYS A 48 -2.66 18.78 1.09
N SER A 49 -3.83 18.47 0.56
CA SER A 49 -4.01 18.16 -0.85
C SER A 49 -3.83 19.40 -1.73
N THR A 50 -3.10 19.24 -2.83
CA THR A 50 -2.81 20.32 -3.79
C THR A 50 -3.56 20.15 -5.11
N ASP A 51 -4.37 19.09 -5.23
CA ASP A 51 -5.15 18.71 -6.41
C ASP A 51 -6.64 19.04 -6.28
N GLY A 52 -7.02 19.86 -5.30
CA GLY A 52 -8.42 20.17 -4.99
C GLY A 52 -9.13 19.07 -4.18
N GLY A 53 -8.39 18.08 -3.66
CA GLY A 53 -8.90 17.14 -2.66
C GLY A 53 -9.24 17.81 -1.32
N ASN A 54 -9.79 16.99 -0.41
CA ASN A 54 -10.25 17.44 0.91
C ASN A 54 -9.31 17.03 2.06
N VAL A 55 -8.03 16.77 1.77
CA VAL A 55 -7.04 16.50 2.81
C VAL A 55 -6.48 17.84 3.27
N ASP A 56 -6.79 18.26 4.49
CA ASP A 56 -6.20 19.42 5.15
C ASP A 56 -6.16 19.08 6.64
N ILE A 57 -5.05 18.50 7.10
CA ILE A 57 -4.95 17.82 8.39
C ILE A 57 -3.64 18.16 9.13
N LYS A 58 -3.78 18.42 10.43
CA LYS A 58 -2.65 18.50 11.35
C LYS A 58 -2.11 17.10 11.63
N LEU A 59 -0.78 16.98 11.69
CA LEU A 59 -0.07 15.76 12.05
C LEU A 59 0.45 15.84 13.49
N GLY A 60 0.64 14.68 14.11
CA GLY A 60 1.26 14.55 15.44
C GLY A 60 0.25 14.44 16.58
N ALA A 61 0.67 14.77 17.80
CA ALA A 61 -0.10 14.48 19.02
C ALA A 61 -1.50 15.12 19.08
N ALA A 62 -1.67 16.30 18.45
CA ALA A 62 -2.95 17.01 18.38
C ALA A 62 -3.72 16.75 17.07
N GLY A 63 -3.25 15.83 16.24
CA GLY A 63 -3.79 15.53 14.92
C GLY A 63 -3.78 14.03 14.63
N VAL A 64 -3.62 13.67 13.36
CA VAL A 64 -3.49 12.28 12.93
C VAL A 64 -2.03 11.92 12.69
N ASN A 65 -1.64 10.68 13.00
CA ASN A 65 -0.28 10.21 12.74
C ASN A 65 -0.19 9.42 11.41
N PRO A 66 1.03 9.20 10.87
CA PRO A 66 1.20 8.45 9.62
C PRO A 66 0.59 7.03 9.66
N GLU A 67 0.67 6.35 10.80
CA GLU A 67 0.16 5.00 10.97
C GLU A 67 -1.38 4.96 10.87
N GLN A 68 -2.09 5.94 11.42
CA GLN A 68 -3.53 6.10 11.29
C GLN A 68 -3.94 6.41 9.85
N LEU A 69 -3.23 7.31 9.16
CA LEU A 69 -3.49 7.61 7.75
C LEU A 69 -3.31 6.37 6.88
N PHE A 70 -2.29 5.59 7.17
CA PHE A 70 -2.04 4.33 6.50
C PHE A 70 -3.10 3.26 6.81
N ALA A 71 -3.56 3.17 8.07
CA ALA A 71 -4.64 2.29 8.48
C ALA A 71 -5.93 2.60 7.71
N ALA A 72 -6.29 3.89 7.62
CA ALA A 72 -7.44 4.38 6.88
C ALA A 72 -7.32 4.08 5.38
N GLY A 73 -6.19 4.43 4.76
CA GLY A 73 -5.93 4.16 3.35
C GLY A 73 -5.97 2.66 3.02
N TYR A 74 -5.37 1.83 3.87
CA TYR A 74 -5.32 0.38 3.64
C TYR A 74 -6.68 -0.28 3.79
N SER A 75 -7.40 0.00 4.89
CA SER A 75 -8.73 -0.56 5.12
C SER A 75 -9.72 -0.14 4.04
N ALA A 76 -9.74 1.13 3.65
CA ALA A 76 -10.60 1.63 2.58
C ALA A 76 -10.30 0.94 1.24
N CYS A 77 -9.01 0.81 0.90
CA CYS A 77 -8.56 0.14 -0.31
C CYS A 77 -8.93 -1.36 -0.32
N PHE A 78 -8.73 -2.05 0.80
CA PHE A 78 -9.05 -3.47 0.93
C PHE A 78 -10.56 -3.73 0.88
N LEU A 79 -11.38 -2.86 1.51
CA LEU A 79 -12.83 -2.95 1.41
C LEU A 79 -13.33 -2.71 -0.01
N GLY A 80 -12.68 -1.79 -0.76
CA GLY A 80 -12.92 -1.62 -2.19
C GLY A 80 -12.57 -2.87 -3.01
N ALA A 81 -11.43 -3.50 -2.73
CA ALA A 81 -11.04 -4.76 -3.35
C ALA A 81 -12.05 -5.89 -3.06
N LEU A 82 -12.53 -6.01 -1.82
CA LEU A 82 -13.59 -6.96 -1.44
C LEU A 82 -14.86 -6.72 -2.25
N LYS A 83 -15.33 -5.47 -2.36
CA LYS A 83 -16.51 -5.12 -3.16
C LYS A 83 -16.33 -5.52 -4.63
N HIS A 84 -15.14 -5.28 -5.19
CA HIS A 84 -14.82 -5.64 -6.57
C HIS A 84 -14.87 -7.16 -6.82
N VAL A 85 -14.22 -7.95 -5.97
CA VAL A 85 -14.22 -9.42 -6.14
C VAL A 85 -15.58 -10.03 -5.84
N ALA A 86 -16.30 -9.52 -4.84
CA ALA A 86 -17.67 -9.95 -4.54
C ALA A 86 -18.61 -9.68 -5.72
N GLY A 87 -18.50 -8.51 -6.36
CA GLY A 87 -19.24 -8.18 -7.58
C GLY A 87 -18.94 -9.13 -8.74
N LYS A 88 -17.67 -9.52 -8.93
CA LYS A 88 -17.29 -10.53 -9.94
C LYS A 88 -17.86 -11.92 -9.67
N GLU A 89 -17.91 -12.31 -8.40
CA GLU A 89 -18.46 -13.60 -7.96
C GLU A 89 -19.98 -13.57 -7.77
N LYS A 90 -20.63 -12.42 -8.00
CA LYS A 90 -22.07 -12.19 -7.76
C LYS A 90 -22.49 -12.52 -6.31
N VAL A 91 -21.61 -12.26 -5.35
CA VAL A 91 -21.89 -12.36 -3.93
C VAL A 91 -22.21 -10.97 -3.39
N ALA A 92 -23.35 -10.82 -2.71
CA ALA A 92 -23.69 -9.57 -2.05
C ALA A 92 -22.87 -9.42 -0.76
N LEU A 93 -22.16 -8.29 -0.60
CA LEU A 93 -21.56 -7.96 0.68
C LEU A 93 -22.64 -7.38 1.61
N PRO A 94 -22.67 -7.80 2.89
CA PRO A 94 -23.58 -7.25 3.89
C PRO A 94 -23.37 -5.74 4.09
N ASP A 95 -24.44 -4.98 4.35
CA ASP A 95 -24.35 -3.53 4.61
C ASP A 95 -23.49 -3.18 5.83
N GLY A 96 -23.40 -4.09 6.82
CA GLY A 96 -22.54 -3.97 7.99
C GLY A 96 -21.06 -4.32 7.76
N SER A 97 -20.64 -4.51 6.51
CA SER A 97 -19.26 -4.89 6.19
C SER A 97 -18.28 -3.77 6.55
N LYS A 98 -17.29 -4.10 7.38
CA LYS A 98 -16.27 -3.13 7.85
C LYS A 98 -14.93 -3.79 8.10
N ILE A 99 -13.88 -2.97 8.11
CA ILE A 99 -12.52 -3.40 8.42
C ILE A 99 -11.97 -2.53 9.53
N ASN A 100 -11.52 -3.15 10.62
CA ASN A 100 -10.71 -2.47 11.62
C ASN A 100 -9.24 -2.73 11.29
N ALA A 101 -8.50 -1.67 10.98
CA ALA A 101 -7.07 -1.77 10.68
C ALA A 101 -6.25 -1.33 11.89
N SER A 102 -5.26 -2.14 12.26
CA SER A 102 -4.24 -1.80 13.24
C SER A 102 -2.90 -1.76 12.55
N ILE A 103 -2.16 -0.67 12.75
CA ILE A 103 -0.83 -0.47 12.21
C ILE A 103 0.13 -0.28 13.37
N ASP A 104 1.06 -1.20 13.50
CA ASP A 104 2.12 -1.16 14.50
C ASP A 104 3.32 -0.43 13.92
N LEU A 105 4.01 0.36 14.73
CA LEU A 105 5.32 0.93 14.41
C LEU A 105 6.32 0.45 15.47
N GLY A 106 7.42 -0.16 15.04
CA GLY A 106 8.43 -0.68 15.95
C GLY A 106 9.85 -0.62 15.39
N PRO A 107 10.86 -0.74 16.25
CA PRO A 107 12.25 -0.80 15.81
C PRO A 107 12.54 -2.13 15.09
N ILE A 108 13.40 -2.07 14.09
CA ILE A 108 14.02 -3.22 13.39
C ILE A 108 15.54 -2.96 13.29
N PRO A 109 16.39 -3.96 13.00
CA PRO A 109 17.85 -3.78 13.02
C PRO A 109 18.39 -2.62 12.17
N THR A 110 17.67 -2.23 11.11
CA THR A 110 18.05 -1.16 10.19
C THR A 110 17.19 0.11 10.30
N GLY A 111 16.41 0.28 11.38
CA GLY A 111 15.57 1.46 11.59
C GLY A 111 14.21 1.14 12.20
N PHE A 112 13.14 1.53 11.51
CA PHE A 112 11.76 1.26 11.93
C PHE A 112 11.02 0.46 10.86
N GLY A 113 10.18 -0.46 11.31
CA GLY A 113 9.27 -1.24 10.49
C GLY A 113 7.83 -1.01 10.91
N ILE A 114 6.90 -1.38 10.03
CA ILE A 114 5.47 -1.33 10.30
C ILE A 114 4.86 -2.72 10.22
N GLY A 115 4.01 -3.06 11.19
CA GLY A 115 3.13 -4.23 11.15
C GLY A 115 1.73 -3.80 10.72
N ALA A 116 1.01 -4.63 9.98
CA ALA A 116 -0.37 -4.34 9.59
C ALA A 116 -1.29 -5.52 9.87
N LYS A 117 -2.40 -5.26 10.58
CA LYS A 117 -3.46 -6.22 10.86
C LYS A 117 -4.78 -5.66 10.36
N LEU A 118 -5.52 -6.45 9.58
CA LEU A 118 -6.87 -6.13 9.13
C LEU A 118 -7.87 -7.12 9.73
N GLU A 119 -8.79 -6.63 10.56
CA GLU A 119 -9.91 -7.41 11.08
C GLU A 119 -11.13 -7.14 10.20
N ILE A 120 -11.52 -8.16 9.44
CA ILE A 120 -12.56 -8.05 8.41
C ILE A 120 -13.86 -8.60 8.98
N HIS A 121 -14.89 -7.77 9.03
CA HIS A 121 -16.21 -8.14 9.51
C HIS A 121 -17.19 -8.20 8.33
N LEU A 122 -17.72 -9.40 8.04
CA LEU A 122 -18.70 -9.66 6.98
C LEU A 122 -19.92 -10.38 7.58
N PRO A 123 -20.83 -9.65 8.25
CA PRO A 123 -21.89 -10.26 9.04
C PRO A 123 -22.90 -11.03 8.18
N GLY A 124 -23.21 -12.27 8.55
CA GLY A 124 -24.19 -13.10 7.84
C GLY A 124 -23.68 -13.77 6.56
N LEU A 125 -22.41 -13.59 6.20
CA LEU A 125 -21.79 -14.31 5.11
C LEU A 125 -21.25 -15.66 5.59
N ASP A 126 -21.43 -16.71 4.79
CA ASP A 126 -20.81 -18.01 5.06
C ASP A 126 -19.29 -17.88 5.17
N LYS A 127 -18.69 -18.61 6.11
CA LYS A 127 -17.26 -18.51 6.41
C LYS A 127 -16.40 -18.89 5.21
N ALA A 128 -16.73 -19.96 4.48
CA ALA A 128 -15.94 -20.40 3.35
C ALA A 128 -16.02 -19.39 2.18
N VAL A 129 -17.20 -18.79 1.98
CA VAL A 129 -17.37 -17.69 1.02
C VAL A 129 -16.56 -16.46 1.44
N ALA A 130 -16.65 -16.05 2.69
CA ALA A 130 -15.88 -14.93 3.23
C ALA A 130 -14.36 -15.13 3.06
N ASP A 131 -13.84 -16.29 3.45
CA ASP A 131 -12.41 -16.62 3.36
C ASP A 131 -11.93 -16.61 1.89
N ARG A 132 -12.76 -17.08 0.94
CA ARG A 132 -12.45 -17.04 -0.49
C ARG A 132 -12.37 -15.60 -1.00
N LEU A 133 -13.37 -14.76 -0.67
CA LEU A 133 -13.39 -13.36 -1.08
C LEU A 133 -12.21 -12.58 -0.49
N VAL A 134 -11.86 -12.82 0.77
CA VAL A 134 -10.70 -12.16 1.42
C VAL A 134 -9.40 -12.53 0.70
N LYS A 135 -9.19 -13.81 0.38
CA LYS A 135 -8.00 -14.25 -0.38
C LYS A 135 -7.95 -13.62 -1.78
N ALA A 136 -9.08 -13.53 -2.47
CA ALA A 136 -9.15 -12.89 -3.78
C ALA A 136 -8.89 -11.37 -3.69
N ALA A 137 -9.42 -10.72 -2.66
CA ALA A 137 -9.22 -9.29 -2.41
C ALA A 137 -7.75 -8.95 -2.11
N ASP A 138 -7.06 -9.81 -1.37
CA ASP A 138 -5.63 -9.67 -1.04
C ASP A 138 -4.77 -9.55 -2.31
N ILE A 139 -5.06 -10.37 -3.32
CA ILE A 139 -4.34 -10.39 -4.59
C ILE A 139 -4.56 -9.11 -5.40
N VAL A 140 -5.73 -8.47 -5.31
CA VAL A 140 -6.08 -7.33 -6.16
C VAL A 140 -5.93 -5.98 -5.46
N CYS A 141 -5.83 -5.95 -4.12
CA CYS A 141 -5.67 -4.73 -3.35
C CYS A 141 -4.33 -4.03 -3.70
N PRO A 142 -4.34 -2.80 -4.24
CA PRO A 142 -3.12 -2.06 -4.56
C PRO A 142 -2.19 -1.87 -3.35
N TYR A 143 -2.72 -1.60 -2.16
CA TYR A 143 -1.93 -1.38 -0.94
C TYR A 143 -1.22 -2.65 -0.45
N TYR A 144 -1.74 -3.83 -0.75
CA TYR A 144 -1.04 -5.08 -0.46
C TYR A 144 0.17 -5.24 -1.38
N ARG A 145 -0.04 -5.07 -2.70
CA ARG A 145 1.01 -5.20 -3.72
C ARG A 145 2.15 -4.19 -3.59
N THR A 146 1.88 -2.99 -3.06
CA THR A 146 2.92 -1.99 -2.84
C THR A 146 3.77 -2.27 -1.59
N ARG A 147 3.23 -2.97 -0.58
CA ARG A 147 4.00 -3.39 0.61
C ARG A 147 4.91 -4.59 0.35
N SER A 148 4.50 -5.51 -0.54
CA SER A 148 5.32 -6.66 -0.93
C SER A 148 6.54 -6.27 -1.81
N ARG A 149 6.84 -4.98 -1.95
CA ARG A 149 7.92 -4.47 -2.80
C ARG A 149 8.73 -3.37 -2.12
N THR A 150 9.77 -3.77 -1.39
CA THR A 150 10.82 -2.86 -0.93
C THR A 150 11.75 -2.53 -2.09
N THR A 151 11.59 -1.35 -2.69
CA THR A 151 12.65 -0.71 -3.49
C THR A 151 12.94 0.66 -2.90
N LEU A 152 13.91 0.70 -1.97
CA LEU A 152 14.52 1.93 -1.50
C LEU A 152 15.46 2.46 -2.59
N SER A 153 15.09 3.56 -3.24
CA SER A 153 16.09 4.39 -3.93
C SER A 153 16.82 5.21 -2.87
N ARG A 154 17.95 4.70 -2.38
CA ARG A 154 18.88 5.47 -1.53
C ARG A 154 19.65 6.44 -2.43
N ASN A 155 19.42 7.74 -2.27
CA ASN A 155 20.42 8.72 -2.70
C ASN A 155 21.45 8.84 -1.58
N SER A 156 22.67 8.40 -1.86
CA SER A 156 23.78 8.30 -0.92
C SER A 156 24.42 9.65 -0.64
N SER A 157 24.62 10.00 0.63
CA SER A 157 25.74 10.85 1.08
C SER A 157 26.02 10.65 2.58
N SER A 158 27.29 10.33 2.88
CA SER A 158 27.98 10.23 4.17
C SER A 158 28.03 8.86 4.90
N ARG A 159 29.28 8.38 5.06
CA ARG A 159 29.75 7.22 5.83
C ARG A 159 29.78 7.53 7.33
N SER A 160 29.52 6.55 8.20
CA SER A 160 30.46 6.10 9.24
C SER A 160 30.02 4.78 9.89
N ASN A 161 31.01 4.04 10.40
CA ASN A 161 30.98 2.65 10.88
C ASN A 161 30.40 2.49 12.31
N GLN A 162 29.62 1.43 12.56
CA GLN A 162 29.63 0.69 13.84
C GLN A 162 29.01 -0.73 13.72
N PRO A 163 29.56 -1.78 14.40
CA PRO A 163 29.01 -3.14 14.39
C PRO A 163 27.99 -3.41 15.53
N PRO A 164 27.07 -4.38 15.40
CA PRO A 164 26.00 -4.64 16.39
C PRO A 164 26.36 -5.73 17.42
N PRO A 165 25.79 -5.71 18.66
CA PRO A 165 25.79 -6.86 19.56
C PRO A 165 24.44 -7.64 19.57
N PRO A 166 24.41 -8.88 20.11
CA PRO A 166 23.47 -9.93 19.70
C PRO A 166 22.45 -10.34 20.80
N HIS A 167 21.56 -11.27 20.40
CA HIS A 167 20.73 -12.21 21.19
C HIS A 167 19.24 -11.83 21.41
N PHE A 168 18.31 -12.49 20.70
CA PHE A 168 17.60 -13.76 21.02
C PHE A 168 16.56 -13.60 22.14
N PHE A 169 15.27 -13.75 21.82
CA PHE A 169 14.28 -14.47 22.64
C PHE A 169 13.00 -14.77 21.83
N THR A 170 12.62 -16.05 21.76
CA THR A 170 11.37 -16.60 21.21
C THR A 170 10.25 -16.65 22.29
N PRO A 171 8.97 -16.84 21.91
CA PRO A 171 7.78 -16.41 22.68
C PRO A 171 7.13 -17.55 23.50
N PRO A 172 6.00 -17.28 24.17
CA PRO A 172 4.96 -18.28 24.29
C PRO A 172 3.62 -17.86 23.66
N SER A 173 2.93 -18.92 23.21
CA SER A 173 1.65 -19.02 22.53
C SER A 173 0.45 -18.91 23.48
N THR A 174 -0.76 -19.10 22.93
CA THR A 174 -2.13 -19.17 23.51
C THR A 174 -2.87 -17.82 23.57
N SER A 175 -4.16 -17.64 23.25
CA SER A 175 -5.25 -18.52 22.77
C SER A 175 -6.43 -17.64 22.28
N VAL A 176 -7.14 -18.13 21.24
CA VAL A 176 -8.59 -18.03 20.93
C VAL A 176 -9.35 -16.70 21.08
N TYR A 177 -9.92 -16.19 19.95
CA TYR A 177 -11.32 -15.73 19.84
C TYR A 177 -11.82 -15.80 18.39
N SER A 178 -13.05 -16.28 18.23
CA SER A 178 -13.79 -16.46 16.97
C SER A 178 -14.32 -15.12 16.42
N THR A 179 -13.47 -14.47 15.66
CA THR A 179 -13.83 -13.60 14.53
C THR A 179 -13.10 -14.22 13.34
N THR A 180 -13.53 -14.03 12.09
CA THR A 180 -12.63 -14.29 10.95
C THR A 180 -11.51 -13.22 10.97
N SER A 181 -10.68 -13.24 12.01
CA SER A 181 -9.44 -12.51 12.10
C SER A 181 -8.46 -13.27 11.25
N VAL A 182 -8.38 -12.93 9.97
CA VAL A 182 -7.20 -13.29 9.18
C VAL A 182 -6.06 -12.45 9.74
N LYS A 183 -5.39 -12.98 10.77
CA LYS A 183 -4.10 -12.46 11.24
C LYS A 183 -3.08 -12.71 10.13
N LEU A 184 -2.97 -11.79 9.18
CA LEU A 184 -1.78 -11.73 8.32
C LEU A 184 -0.63 -11.24 9.20
N PHE A 185 0.06 -12.17 9.86
CA PHE A 185 1.42 -11.93 10.30
C PHE A 185 2.30 -12.01 9.05
N LEU A 186 2.69 -10.85 8.54
CA LEU A 186 3.68 -10.77 7.47
C LEU A 186 5.04 -10.48 8.10
N PRO A 187 6.03 -11.38 7.99
CA PRO A 187 7.40 -11.08 8.38
C PRO A 187 7.95 -9.99 7.44
N VAL A 188 8.67 -9.04 8.06
CA VAL A 188 9.49 -8.03 7.37
C VAL A 188 10.69 -8.71 6.72
#